data_AF-A0A519CQ61-F1
#
_entry.id   AF-A0A519CQ61-F1
#
_cell.length_a   1.000
_cell.length_b   1.000
_cell.length_c   1.000
_cell.angle_alpha   90.00
_cell.angle_beta   90.00
_cell.angle_gamma   90.00
#
_symmetry.space_group_name_H-M   'P 1'
#
loop_
_entity.id
_entity.type
_entity.pdbx_description
1 polymer ?
#
loop_
_entity_poly.entity_id
_entity_poly.type
_entity_poly.pdbx_seq_one_letter_code
_entity_poly.pdbx_strand_id
1 'polypeptide(L)'
;MAEFNRIHQKEKMRQMSARQMVADLRANRGVSRIELVVLRVYPRRMVSTTRYTGPVAAACGRDESGLVGIVLWDEQVKSVQTGDIIRIESGWCREREGELVVSTGKNGRLTVLDR
;
A
#
# COMPACT_ATOMS: atom_id res chain seq x y z
N MET A 1 34.44 8.60 13.01
CA MET A 1 33.05 8.90 13.46
C MET A 1 32.06 9.09 12.30
N ALA A 2 32.43 9.75 11.20
CA ALA A 2 31.53 9.95 10.05
C ALA A 2 31.14 8.66 9.30
N GLU A 3 32.07 7.70 9.19
CA GLU A 3 31.88 6.46 8.43
C GLU A 3 30.90 5.48 9.11
N PHE A 4 30.99 5.33 10.44
CA PHE A 4 30.06 4.53 11.24
C PHE A 4 28.61 5.02 11.12
N ASN A 5 28.39 6.34 11.15
CA ASN A 5 27.07 6.94 10.98
C ASN A 5 26.51 6.73 9.56
N ARG A 6 27.39 6.73 8.54
CA ARG A 6 27.01 6.49 7.14
C ARG A 6 26.56 5.05 6.88
N ILE A 7 27.22 4.07 7.50
CA ILE A 7 26.86 2.65 7.40
C ILE A 7 25.47 2.40 8.00
N HIS A 8 25.21 2.92 9.20
CA HIS A 8 23.92 2.77 9.87
C HIS A 8 22.78 3.44 9.10
N GLN A 9 23.01 4.63 8.53
CA GLN A 9 22.02 5.29 7.69
C GLN A 9 21.71 4.47 6.43
N LYS A 10 22.74 3.88 5.80
CA LYS A 10 22.59 3.07 4.58
C LYS A 10 21.84 1.77 4.85
N GLU A 11 22.12 1.09 5.96
CA GLU A 11 21.39 -0.10 6.38
C GLU A 11 19.94 0.19 6.73
N LYS A 12 19.69 1.29 7.44
CA LYS A 12 18.33 1.73 7.77
C LYS A 12 17.52 2.09 6.52
N MET A 13 18.13 2.77 5.55
CA MET A 13 17.52 3.05 4.25
C MET A 13 17.24 1.76 3.45
N ARG A 14 18.15 0.79 3.48
CA ARG A 14 17.95 -0.53 2.84
C ARG A 14 16.81 -1.31 3.49
N GLN A 15 16.68 -1.28 4.81
CA GLN A 15 15.54 -1.89 5.51
C GLN A 15 14.23 -1.17 5.18
N MET A 16 14.23 0.17 5.12
CA MET A 16 13.04 0.93 4.75
C MET A 16 12.62 0.73 3.28
N SER A 17 13.55 0.38 2.39
CA SER A 17 13.25 0.09 0.98
C SER A 17 13.00 -1.38 0.67
N ALA A 18 13.18 -2.27 1.67
CA ALA A 18 12.87 -3.68 1.52
C ALA A 18 11.36 -3.87 1.33
N ARG A 19 11.00 -4.75 0.40
CA ARG A 19 9.61 -5.16 0.19
C ARG A 19 9.13 -5.91 1.44
N GLN A 20 8.04 -5.45 2.03
CA GLN A 20 7.31 -6.18 3.07
C GLN A 20 6.35 -7.17 2.41
N MET A 21 6.15 -8.31 3.08
CA MET A 21 5.19 -9.34 2.68
C MET A 21 3.83 -9.12 3.37
N VAL A 22 2.75 -9.58 2.75
CA VAL A 22 1.39 -9.55 3.32
C VAL A 22 1.33 -10.25 4.67
N ALA A 23 1.96 -11.43 4.81
CA ALA A 23 1.96 -12.19 6.07
C ALA A 23 2.61 -11.43 7.25
N ASP A 24 3.49 -10.47 6.96
CA ASP A 24 4.17 -9.64 7.95
C ASP A 24 3.39 -8.37 8.31
N LEU A 25 2.29 -8.10 7.61
CA LEU A 25 1.44 -6.95 7.91
C LEU A 25 0.83 -7.08 9.30
N ARG A 26 0.67 -5.93 9.94
CA ARG A 26 0.06 -5.80 11.25
C ARG A 26 -0.91 -4.62 11.21
N ALA A 27 -2.06 -4.80 11.83
CA ALA A 27 -3.06 -3.75 11.95
C ALA A 27 -2.47 -2.49 12.60
N ASN A 28 -2.91 -1.32 12.12
CA ASN A 28 -2.54 -0.02 12.66
C ASN A 28 -1.03 0.26 12.61
N ARG A 29 -0.35 -0.19 11.55
CA ARG A 29 1.07 0.05 11.32
C ARG A 29 1.33 0.64 9.93
N GLY A 30 2.45 1.35 9.82
CA GLY A 30 2.96 1.84 8.54
C GLY A 30 3.51 0.70 7.70
N VAL A 31 3.37 0.85 6.37
CA VAL A 31 3.91 -0.08 5.37
C VAL A 31 4.94 0.70 4.55
N SER A 32 6.22 0.38 4.70
CA SER A 32 7.28 1.14 4.03
C SER A 32 7.25 0.95 2.52
N ARG A 33 7.20 -0.31 2.09
CA ARG A 33 7.03 -0.72 0.68
C ARG A 33 6.36 -2.08 0.63
N ILE A 34 5.31 -2.22 -0.18
CA ILE A 34 4.68 -3.51 -0.51
C ILE A 34 4.38 -3.56 -2.01
N GLU A 35 4.48 -4.76 -2.59
CA GLU A 35 4.16 -5.00 -4.00
C GLU A 35 3.16 -6.12 -4.11
N LEU A 36 2.08 -5.88 -4.86
CA LEU A 36 0.91 -6.73 -4.91
C LEU A 36 0.46 -6.89 -6.36
N VAL A 37 0.04 -8.11 -6.71
CA VAL A 37 -0.78 -8.36 -7.91
C VAL A 37 -2.22 -8.03 -7.56
N VAL A 38 -2.88 -7.18 -8.35
CA VAL A 38 -4.29 -6.81 -8.17
C VAL A 38 -5.18 -7.91 -8.74
N LEU A 39 -5.92 -8.57 -7.88
CA LEU A 39 -6.83 -9.67 -8.26
C LEU A 39 -8.23 -9.18 -8.64
N ARG A 40 -8.66 -8.06 -8.06
CA ARG A 40 -9.99 -7.49 -8.30
C ARG A 40 -10.03 -6.03 -7.92
N VAL A 41 -10.70 -5.21 -8.72
CA VAL A 41 -11.11 -3.85 -8.37
C VAL A 41 -12.64 -3.81 -8.26
N TYR A 42 -13.16 -3.29 -7.16
CA TYR A 42 -14.59 -3.15 -6.92
C TYR A 42 -15.11 -1.80 -7.46
N PRO A 43 -16.43 -1.66 -7.68
CA PRO A 43 -17.00 -0.41 -8.19
C PRO A 43 -16.60 0.82 -7.37
N ARG A 44 -16.27 1.91 -8.07
CA ARG A 44 -15.96 3.20 -7.45
C ARG A 44 -17.19 3.76 -6.71
N ARG A 45 -16.95 4.47 -5.61
CA ARG A 45 -17.95 5.25 -4.88
C ARG A 45 -17.41 6.62 -4.51
N MET A 46 -18.29 7.59 -4.32
CA MET A 46 -17.92 8.88 -3.74
C MET A 46 -18.00 8.82 -2.23
N VAL A 47 -17.03 9.40 -1.54
CA VAL A 47 -17.08 9.61 -0.08
C VAL A 47 -16.94 11.09 0.21
N SER A 48 -17.61 11.54 1.26
CA SER A 48 -17.49 12.89 1.80
C SER A 48 -17.31 12.77 3.30
N THR A 49 -16.16 13.22 3.78
CA THR A 49 -15.77 13.22 5.20
C THR A 49 -15.14 14.57 5.52
N THR A 50 -15.03 14.91 6.80
CA THR A 50 -14.36 16.16 7.22
C THR A 50 -12.92 16.29 6.70
N ARG A 51 -12.25 15.17 6.39
CA ARG A 51 -10.84 15.14 5.98
C ARG A 51 -10.62 14.91 4.48
N TYR A 52 -11.62 14.42 3.77
CA TYR A 52 -11.51 14.06 2.36
C TYR A 52 -12.88 13.93 1.69
N THR A 53 -12.98 14.49 0.49
CA THR A 53 -14.12 14.31 -0.42
C THR A 53 -13.58 13.89 -1.79
N GLY A 54 -14.05 12.76 -2.32
CA GLY A 54 -13.57 12.25 -3.60
C GLY A 54 -13.89 10.78 -3.86
N PRO A 55 -13.43 10.23 -5.00
CA PRO A 55 -13.70 8.85 -5.37
C PRO A 55 -12.80 7.87 -4.60
N VAL A 56 -13.39 6.73 -4.24
CA VAL A 56 -12.73 5.62 -3.56
C VAL A 56 -13.19 4.31 -4.19
N ALA A 57 -12.29 3.34 -4.30
CA ALA A 57 -12.62 1.96 -4.64
C ALA A 57 -11.90 1.01 -3.69
N ALA A 58 -12.54 -0.12 -3.40
CA ALA A 58 -11.86 -1.25 -2.79
C ALA A 58 -11.20 -2.08 -3.91
N ALA A 59 -10.11 -2.76 -3.56
CA ALA A 59 -9.50 -3.77 -4.41
C ALA A 59 -8.96 -4.92 -3.54
N CYS A 60 -8.65 -6.05 -4.18
CA CYS A 60 -7.99 -7.19 -3.55
C CYS A 60 -6.62 -7.36 -4.20
N GLY A 61 -5.58 -7.42 -3.38
CA GLY A 61 -4.21 -7.67 -3.79
C GLY A 61 -3.69 -8.97 -3.21
N ARG A 62 -2.67 -9.53 -3.85
CA ARG A 62 -1.92 -10.66 -3.31
C ARG A 62 -0.43 -10.52 -3.51
N ASP A 63 0.31 -11.22 -2.66
CA ASP A 63 1.67 -11.65 -2.94
C ASP A 63 1.81 -13.17 -2.69
N GLU A 64 3.03 -13.68 -2.68
CA GLU A 64 3.34 -15.08 -2.40
C GLU A 64 2.99 -15.52 -0.97
N SER A 65 2.78 -14.58 -0.04
CA SER A 65 2.54 -14.84 1.37
C SER A 65 1.07 -14.76 1.77
N GLY A 66 0.21 -14.11 0.97
CA GLY A 66 -1.21 -14.05 1.25
C GLY A 66 -2.02 -13.02 0.45
N LEU A 67 -3.24 -12.79 0.93
CA LEU A 67 -4.21 -11.84 0.37
C LEU A 67 -4.35 -10.62 1.28
N VAL A 68 -4.61 -9.46 0.69
CA VAL A 68 -4.86 -8.23 1.44
C VAL A 68 -5.88 -7.35 0.71
N GLY A 69 -6.72 -6.66 1.47
CA GLY A 69 -7.55 -5.59 0.92
C GLY A 69 -6.71 -4.37 0.54
N ILE A 70 -7.13 -3.65 -0.49
CA ILE A 70 -6.53 -2.37 -0.89
C ILE A 70 -7.63 -1.31 -0.91
N VAL A 71 -7.34 -0.10 -0.44
CA VAL A 71 -8.16 1.08 -0.71
C VAL A 71 -7.45 1.98 -1.69
N LEU A 72 -8.09 2.18 -2.85
CA LEU A 72 -7.67 3.09 -3.90
C LEU A 72 -8.36 4.44 -3.69
N TRP A 73 -7.58 5.51 -3.74
CA TRP A 73 -8.05 6.88 -3.55
C TRP A 73 -7.86 7.71 -4.81
N ASP A 74 -8.81 8.61 -5.06
CA ASP A 74 -8.69 9.65 -6.07
C ASP A 74 -8.31 9.08 -7.46
N GLU A 75 -7.21 9.55 -8.07
CA GLU A 75 -6.77 9.09 -9.39
C GLU A 75 -6.34 7.61 -9.42
N GLN A 76 -6.01 7.00 -8.28
CA GLN A 76 -5.69 5.57 -8.21
C GLN A 76 -6.88 4.70 -8.64
N VAL A 77 -8.11 5.19 -8.40
CA VAL A 77 -9.35 4.50 -8.76
C VAL A 77 -9.48 4.34 -10.28
N LYS A 78 -8.88 5.24 -11.06
CA LYS A 78 -8.91 5.17 -12.53
C LYS A 78 -7.71 4.44 -13.11
N SER A 79 -6.55 4.52 -12.45
CA SER A 79 -5.29 4.01 -13.00
C SER A 79 -5.08 2.52 -12.74
N VAL A 80 -5.57 1.99 -11.61
CA VAL A 80 -5.37 0.61 -11.20
C VAL A 80 -6.44 -0.31 -11.77
N GLN A 81 -6.01 -1.40 -12.37
CA GLN A 81 -6.86 -2.43 -13.00
C GLN A 81 -6.55 -3.81 -12.43
N THR A 82 -7.49 -4.75 -12.65
CA THR A 82 -7.23 -6.17 -12.38
C THR A 82 -6.09 -6.67 -13.27
N GLY A 83 -5.15 -7.41 -12.69
CA GLY A 83 -3.93 -7.87 -13.35
C GLY A 83 -2.69 -7.04 -13.01
N ASP A 84 -2.86 -5.74 -12.75
CA ASP A 84 -1.74 -4.84 -12.48
C ASP A 84 -0.86 -5.32 -11.31
N ILE A 85 0.45 -5.18 -11.48
CA ILE A 85 1.41 -5.25 -10.36
C ILE A 85 1.57 -3.83 -9.82
N ILE A 86 1.12 -3.60 -8.60
CA ILE A 86 1.23 -2.29 -7.93
C ILE A 86 2.30 -2.28 -6.86
N ARG A 87 2.93 -1.12 -6.66
CA ARG A 87 3.77 -0.81 -5.50
C ARG A 87 3.10 0.26 -4.67
N ILE A 88 2.99 0.03 -3.36
CA ILE A 88 2.62 1.06 -2.38
C ILE A 88 3.84 1.40 -1.53
N GLU A 89 4.17 2.68 -1.45
CA GLU A 89 5.26 3.21 -0.63
C GLU A 89 4.72 4.17 0.43
N SER A 90 5.30 4.14 1.63
CA SER A 90 4.83 4.91 2.79
C SER A 90 3.32 4.76 3.05
N GLY A 91 2.85 3.54 2.86
CA GLY A 91 1.46 3.15 3.04
C GLY A 91 1.10 2.93 4.51
N TRP A 92 -0.14 2.51 4.71
CA TRP A 92 -0.70 2.25 6.02
C TRP A 92 -1.61 1.02 5.99
N CYS A 93 -1.42 0.13 6.95
CA CYS A 93 -2.24 -1.05 7.16
C CYS A 93 -3.23 -0.79 8.30
N ARG A 94 -4.52 -1.03 8.05
CA ARG A 94 -5.59 -1.07 9.06
C ARG A 94 -6.27 -2.42 9.04
N GLU A 95 -6.98 -2.71 10.11
CA GLU A 95 -7.96 -3.77 10.13
C GLU A 95 -9.34 -3.20 9.89
N ARG A 96 -10.16 -3.89 9.10
CA ARG A 96 -11.57 -3.57 8.89
C ARG A 96 -12.35 -4.88 8.81
N GLU A 97 -13.30 -5.05 9.72
CA GLU A 97 -14.18 -6.24 9.76
C GLU A 97 -13.37 -7.55 9.83
N GLY A 98 -12.25 -7.55 10.58
CA GLY A 98 -11.35 -8.71 10.74
C GLY A 98 -10.32 -8.88 9.62
N GLU A 99 -10.39 -8.08 8.56
CA GLU A 99 -9.49 -8.19 7.41
C GLU A 99 -8.45 -7.08 7.38
N LEU A 100 -7.22 -7.41 6.99
CA LEU A 100 -6.17 -6.42 6.78
C LEU A 100 -6.36 -5.68 5.45
N VAL A 101 -6.21 -4.36 5.51
CA VAL A 101 -6.39 -3.47 4.38
C VAL A 101 -5.25 -2.47 4.32
N VAL A 102 -4.60 -2.37 3.16
CA VAL A 102 -3.54 -1.40 2.89
C VAL A 102 -4.01 -0.24 2.03
N SER A 103 -3.40 0.92 2.22
CA SER A 103 -3.63 2.12 1.43
C SER A 103 -2.37 2.98 1.40
N THR A 104 -2.31 3.97 0.52
CA THR A 104 -1.20 4.95 0.50
C THR A 104 -1.20 5.88 1.72
N GLY A 105 -2.26 5.92 2.54
CA GLY A 105 -2.36 6.93 3.60
C GLY A 105 -2.27 8.35 3.03
N LYS A 106 -1.91 9.32 3.88
CA LYS A 106 -1.86 10.75 3.50
C LYS A 106 -0.64 11.11 2.66
N ASN A 107 0.50 10.49 2.92
CA ASN A 107 1.81 10.86 2.35
C ASN A 107 2.41 9.77 1.46
N GLY A 108 1.75 8.61 1.33
CA GLY A 108 2.25 7.52 0.51
C GLY A 108 1.85 7.66 -0.94
N ARG A 109 2.41 6.76 -1.75
CA ARG A 109 2.24 6.73 -3.20
C ARG A 109 1.94 5.32 -3.66
N LEU A 110 1.14 5.24 -4.72
CA LEU A 110 0.89 4.01 -5.47
C LEU A 110 1.47 4.18 -6.87
N THR A 111 2.17 3.17 -7.36
CA THR A 111 2.70 3.11 -8.73
C THR A 111 2.35 1.77 -9.35
N VAL A 112 1.84 1.78 -10.58
CA VAL A 112 1.69 0.55 -11.38
C VAL A 112 3.05 0.25 -11.99
N LEU A 113 3.59 -0.93 -11.68
CA LEU A 113 4.90 -1.39 -12.16
C LEU A 113 4.80 -2.15 -13.48
N ASP A 114 3.76 -2.98 -13.62
CA ASP A 114 3.57 -3.86 -14.77
C ASP A 114 2.09 -4.30 -14.91
N ARG A 115 1.74 -4.98 -16.01
CA ARG A 115 0.39 -5.50 -16.32
C ARG A 115 0.37 -6.95 -16.78
#